data_AF-A0A1Q9XX40-F1
#
_entry.id   AF-A0A1Q9XX40-F1
#
_cell.length_a   1.000
_cell.length_b   1.000
_cell.length_c   1.000
_cell.angle_alpha   90.00
_cell.angle_beta   90.00
_cell.angle_gamma   90.00
#
_symmetry.space_group_name_H-M   'P 1'
#
loop_
_entity.id
_entity.type
_entity.pdbx_description
1 polymer ?
#
loop_
_entity_poly.entity_id
_entity_poly.type
_entity_poly.pdbx_seq_one_letter_code
_entity_poly.pdbx_strand_id
1 'polypeptide(L)'
;MSSPNVRILKQHLLSDNWYVLKKIDFELQRRDGSWQPQTREVYDRGNGATIGLYNRARRTVILTRQFRIPAFVNEHHGYLIEAAAGLLDNASPEERIRLEAEEETGYRVRSVRKIFDAFMSPGSVTERVHFFVGEYQPEDRINDGGGLAEEGEDIEVLELPFAEALAMVDDGRIMDGKTIILLQYLKKLIPVSPLMILLTGADEQARACAASLLLAGHIPVPAIWPGQMSQAAAAHDADEYTRLLVKRCDAVLCTGAISPHTSRLVELAQQYDVAVYRDVSEIPATVTHHPDARPSASII
;
A
#
# COMPACT_ATOMS: atom_id res chain seq x y z
N MET A 1 8.48 -7.63 31.90
CA MET A 1 9.60 -7.62 30.94
C MET A 1 10.90 -7.69 31.72
N SER A 2 11.55 -8.86 31.79
CA SER A 2 13.00 -8.89 32.00
C SER A 2 13.56 -9.87 30.99
N SER A 3 14.35 -9.36 30.05
CA SER A 3 15.30 -10.22 29.37
C SER A 3 16.33 -10.59 30.43
N PRO A 4 16.60 -11.88 30.70
CA PRO A 4 17.55 -12.27 31.73
C PRO A 4 18.97 -11.71 31.48
N ASN A 5 19.23 -11.26 30.25
CA ASN A 5 20.52 -10.76 29.78
C ASN A 5 20.63 -9.22 29.84
N VAL A 6 19.66 -8.52 30.43
CA VAL A 6 19.66 -7.05 30.56
C VAL A 6 19.33 -6.64 31.98
N ARG A 7 20.13 -5.73 32.54
CA ARG A 7 19.90 -5.15 33.87
C ARG A 7 19.89 -3.63 33.77
N ILE A 8 18.78 -3.00 34.12
CA ILE A 8 18.73 -1.55 34.25
C ILE A 8 19.35 -1.17 35.58
N LEU A 9 20.41 -0.36 35.55
CA LEU A 9 21.11 0.10 36.75
C LEU A 9 20.53 1.43 37.24
N LYS A 10 20.36 2.39 36.33
CA LYS A 10 19.88 3.74 36.66
C LYS A 10 19.19 4.41 35.47
N GLN A 11 18.23 5.28 35.76
CA GLN A 11 17.60 6.17 34.80
C GLN A 11 17.74 7.61 35.29
N HIS A 12 18.11 8.51 34.38
CA HIS A 12 18.24 9.94 34.66
C HIS A 12 17.33 10.69 33.69
N LEU A 13 16.45 11.54 34.23
CA LEU A 13 15.65 12.45 33.41
C LEU A 13 16.54 13.56 32.87
N LEU A 14 16.56 13.75 31.55
CA LEU A 14 17.30 14.82 30.88
C LEU A 14 16.37 15.96 30.44
N SER A 15 15.16 15.64 29.97
CA SER A 15 14.13 16.62 29.59
C SER A 15 12.73 16.02 29.76
N ASP A 16 11.77 16.88 30.13
CA ASP A 16 10.34 16.56 30.28
C ASP A 16 9.50 17.77 29.86
N ASN A 17 9.77 18.30 28.66
CA ASN A 17 9.01 19.41 28.10
C ASN A 17 7.83 18.85 27.31
N TRP A 18 8.04 18.60 26.03
CA TRP A 18 6.99 18.05 25.15
C TRP A 18 6.92 16.52 25.23
N TYR A 19 8.08 15.87 25.27
CA TYR A 19 8.27 14.44 25.37
C TYR A 19 9.41 14.15 26.35
N VAL A 20 9.51 12.90 26.79
CA VAL A 20 10.44 12.52 27.86
C VAL A 20 11.77 12.04 27.28
N LEU A 21 12.87 12.71 27.62
CA LEU A 21 14.22 12.27 27.29
C LEU A 21 14.91 11.74 28.55
N LYS A 22 15.37 10.49 28.50
CA LYS A 22 16.11 9.85 29.61
C LYS A 22 17.48 9.39 29.17
N LYS A 23 18.46 9.45 30.07
CA LYS A 23 19.70 8.68 29.98
C LYS A 23 19.53 7.41 30.82
N ILE A 24 19.78 6.25 30.22
CA ILE A 24 19.64 4.95 30.87
C ILE A 24 21.01 4.28 30.95
N ASP A 25 21.44 3.98 32.18
CA ASP A 25 22.60 3.14 32.46
C ASP A 25 22.13 1.70 32.68
N PHE A 26 22.73 0.75 31.96
CA PHE A 26 22.34 -0.65 32.00
C PHE A 26 23.54 -1.57 31.77
N GLU A 27 23.42 -2.83 32.16
CA GLU A 27 24.35 -3.88 31.75
C GLU A 27 23.69 -4.82 30.75
N LEU A 28 24.42 -5.15 29.70
CA LEU A 28 24.05 -6.16 28.71
C LEU A 28 24.99 -7.35 28.84
N GLN A 29 24.43 -8.55 28.99
CA GLN A 29 25.22 -9.76 28.89
C GLN A 29 25.53 -10.03 27.41
N ARG A 30 26.81 -10.04 27.07
CA ARG A 30 27.32 -10.33 25.74
C ARG A 30 27.19 -11.83 25.43
N ARG A 31 27.38 -12.19 24.16
CA ARG A 31 27.30 -13.59 23.70
C ARG A 31 28.33 -14.51 24.35
N ASP A 32 29.46 -13.97 24.82
CA ASP A 32 30.50 -14.70 25.57
C ASP A 32 30.18 -14.86 27.07
N GLY A 33 29.01 -14.40 27.51
CA GLY A 33 28.57 -14.46 28.90
C GLY A 33 29.06 -13.30 29.78
N SER A 34 29.97 -12.45 29.29
CA SER A 34 30.47 -11.30 30.02
C SER A 34 29.41 -10.20 30.16
N TRP A 35 29.39 -9.51 31.30
CA TRP A 35 28.53 -8.36 31.51
C TRP A 35 29.25 -7.08 31.10
N GLN A 36 28.60 -6.27 30.26
CA GLN A 36 29.14 -4.99 29.83
C GLN A 36 28.21 -3.84 30.26
N PRO A 37 28.70 -2.86 31.04
CA PRO A 37 27.97 -1.64 31.31
C PRO A 37 27.89 -0.78 30.04
N GLN A 38 26.73 -0.18 29.82
CA GLN A 38 26.44 0.71 28.70
C GLN A 38 25.51 1.82 29.15
N THR A 39 25.51 2.89 28.35
CA THR A 39 24.65 4.05 28.56
C THR A 39 24.04 4.47 27.23
N ARG A 40 22.75 4.79 27.22
CA ARG A 40 22.04 5.32 26.04
C ARG A 40 21.08 6.43 26.43
N GLU A 41 20.91 7.40 25.54
CA GLU A 41 19.77 8.30 25.59
C GLU A 41 18.57 7.64 24.91
N VAL A 42 17.40 7.78 25.54
CA VAL A 42 16.14 7.18 25.11
C VAL A 42 15.10 8.29 25.10
N TYR A 43 14.64 8.63 23.90
CA TYR A 43 13.61 9.63 23.68
C TYR A 43 12.25 8.97 23.53
N ASP A 44 11.35 9.30 24.46
CA ASP A 44 10.04 8.69 24.58
C ASP A 44 8.94 9.66 24.16
N ARG A 45 8.45 9.44 22.94
CA ARG A 45 7.41 10.27 22.30
C ARG A 45 6.03 9.59 22.30
N GLY A 46 5.91 8.45 22.96
CA GLY A 46 4.75 7.57 22.83
C GLY A 46 4.78 6.71 21.56
N ASN A 47 3.67 6.04 21.30
CA ASN A 47 3.46 5.20 20.13
C ASN A 47 2.44 5.85 19.20
N GLY A 48 2.41 5.43 17.95
CA GLY A 48 1.47 5.96 16.96
C GLY A 48 0.84 4.88 16.09
N ALA A 49 -0.08 5.30 15.24
CA ALA A 49 -0.68 4.48 14.19
C ALA A 49 -0.60 5.22 12.84
N THR A 50 -0.59 4.47 11.74
CA THR A 50 -0.58 5.02 10.37
C THR A 50 -1.39 4.13 9.44
N ILE A 51 -1.93 4.70 8.35
CA ILE A 51 -2.78 3.98 7.40
C ILE A 51 -2.41 4.26 5.94
N GLY A 52 -2.27 3.18 5.16
CA GLY A 52 -2.26 3.26 3.71
C GLY A 52 -3.68 3.21 3.16
N LEU A 53 -4.20 4.37 2.73
CA LEU A 53 -5.47 4.48 2.03
C LEU A 53 -5.27 4.20 0.54
N TYR A 54 -6.04 3.27 -0.01
CA TYR A 54 -5.90 2.86 -1.41
C TYR A 54 -7.23 2.58 -2.09
N ASN A 55 -7.26 2.69 -3.42
CA ASN A 55 -8.38 2.25 -4.25
C ASN A 55 -7.86 1.35 -5.38
N ARG A 56 -8.36 0.11 -5.45
CA ARG A 56 -7.89 -0.87 -6.45
C ARG A 56 -8.35 -0.52 -7.87
N ALA A 57 -9.59 -0.08 -8.01
CA ALA A 57 -10.21 0.22 -9.29
C ALA A 57 -9.60 1.46 -9.96
N ARG A 58 -9.25 2.48 -9.17
CA ARG A 58 -8.57 3.70 -9.63
C ARG A 58 -7.05 3.57 -9.63
N ARG A 59 -6.49 2.55 -8.95
CA ARG A 59 -5.05 2.40 -8.65
C ARG A 59 -4.45 3.66 -8.07
N THR A 60 -5.14 4.25 -7.11
CA THR A 60 -4.73 5.47 -6.44
C THR A 60 -4.50 5.23 -4.95
N VAL A 61 -3.72 6.11 -4.35
CA VAL A 61 -3.51 6.19 -2.91
C VAL A 61 -3.81 7.60 -2.44
N ILE A 62 -4.28 7.70 -1.18
CA ILE A 62 -4.39 8.99 -0.49
C ILE A 62 -3.18 9.15 0.42
N LEU A 63 -2.45 10.23 0.22
CA LEU A 63 -1.35 10.69 1.05
C LEU A 63 -1.64 12.12 1.51
N THR A 64 -0.82 12.62 2.41
CA THR A 64 -0.86 14.01 2.89
C THR A 64 0.48 14.69 2.66
N ARG A 65 0.50 16.02 2.62
CA ARG A 65 1.73 16.82 2.65
C ARG A 65 1.63 17.83 3.77
N GLN A 66 2.63 17.83 4.65
CA GLN A 66 2.66 18.70 5.82
C GLN A 66 4.09 19.10 6.20
N PHE A 67 4.23 20.22 6.91
CA PHE A 67 5.52 20.73 7.34
C PHE A 67 6.05 19.97 8.58
N ARG A 68 7.29 19.50 8.50
CA ARG A 68 8.00 18.82 9.59
C ARG A 68 9.29 19.57 9.91
N ILE A 69 9.29 20.27 11.04
CA ILE A 69 10.47 21.01 11.51
C ILE A 69 11.75 20.14 11.63
N PRO A 70 11.72 18.85 12.07
CA PRO A 70 12.94 18.05 12.16
C PRO A 70 13.58 17.77 10.80
N ALA A 71 12.77 17.63 9.73
CA ALA A 71 13.28 17.49 8.38
C ALA A 71 13.88 18.82 7.89
N PHE A 72 13.20 19.94 8.16
CA PHE A 72 13.65 21.27 7.77
C PHE A 72 15.03 21.63 8.35
N VAL A 73 15.24 21.39 9.65
CA VAL A 73 16.54 21.65 10.29
C VAL A 73 17.63 20.65 9.90
N ASN A 74 17.27 19.60 9.16
CA ASN A 74 18.16 18.59 8.61
C ASN A 74 18.21 18.67 7.08
N GLU A 75 18.35 19.89 6.55
CA GLU A 75 18.62 20.20 5.14
C GLU A 75 17.53 19.79 4.13
N HIS A 76 16.33 19.43 4.59
CA HIS A 76 15.15 19.26 3.74
C HIS A 76 14.34 20.56 3.64
N HIS A 77 13.46 20.71 2.65
CA HIS A 77 12.54 21.85 2.57
C HIS A 77 11.37 21.79 3.56
N GLY A 78 11.39 20.86 4.52
CA GLY A 78 10.39 20.71 5.58
C GLY A 78 9.07 20.03 5.19
N TYR A 79 8.56 20.21 3.97
CA TYR A 79 7.30 19.59 3.55
C TYR A 79 7.47 18.13 3.12
N LEU A 80 7.03 17.19 3.96
CA LEU A 80 7.08 15.77 3.63
C LEU A 80 5.74 15.29 3.07
N ILE A 81 5.79 14.34 2.15
CA ILE A 81 4.62 13.58 1.70
C ILE A 81 4.54 12.31 2.53
N GLU A 82 3.41 12.13 3.21
CA GLU A 82 3.24 11.15 4.27
C GLU A 82 1.93 10.37 4.12
N ALA A 83 1.88 9.16 4.66
CA ALA A 83 0.64 8.48 4.96
C ALA A 83 0.02 9.09 6.22
N ALA A 84 -1.31 9.14 6.28
CA ALA A 84 -2.03 9.65 7.44
C ALA A 84 -1.61 8.91 8.72
N ALA A 85 -1.39 9.64 9.81
CA ALA A 85 -0.78 9.09 11.01
C ALA A 85 -1.02 9.94 12.25
N GLY A 86 -1.04 9.27 13.41
CA GLY A 86 -1.35 9.88 14.70
C GLY A 86 -0.68 9.23 15.89
N LEU A 87 -0.54 9.98 16.98
CA LEU A 87 -0.19 9.42 18.30
C LEU A 87 -1.39 8.72 18.91
N LEU A 88 -1.15 7.66 19.69
CA LEU A 88 -2.26 6.87 20.24
C LEU A 88 -3.11 7.62 21.27
N ASP A 89 -2.51 8.50 22.08
CA ASP A 89 -3.20 9.34 23.09
C ASP A 89 -4.29 8.62 23.91
N ASN A 90 -3.95 7.43 24.42
CA ASN A 90 -4.81 6.52 25.19
C ASN A 90 -5.95 5.83 24.41
N ALA A 91 -6.06 6.04 23.10
CA ALA A 91 -6.92 5.25 22.23
C ALA A 91 -6.25 3.94 21.79
N SER A 92 -7.05 2.96 21.36
CA SER A 92 -6.49 1.82 20.65
C SER A 92 -5.93 2.25 19.28
N PRO A 93 -4.95 1.51 18.71
CA PRO A 93 -4.39 1.85 17.41
C PRO A 93 -5.42 1.90 16.27
N GLU A 94 -6.46 1.07 16.33
CA GLU A 94 -7.53 1.09 15.33
C GLU A 94 -8.45 2.31 15.49
N GLU A 95 -8.84 2.65 16.72
CA GLU A 95 -9.66 3.83 16.97
C GLU A 95 -8.95 5.11 16.55
N ARG A 96 -7.67 5.28 16.93
CA ARG A 96 -6.91 6.48 16.55
C ARG A 96 -6.81 6.60 15.03
N ILE A 97 -6.44 5.53 14.33
CA ILE A 97 -6.15 5.67 12.90
C ILE A 97 -7.39 5.90 12.05
N ARG A 98 -8.57 5.45 12.51
CA ARG A 98 -9.84 5.78 11.85
C ARG A 98 -10.16 7.26 11.98
N LEU A 99 -9.90 7.84 13.15
CA LEU A 99 -10.09 9.26 13.40
C LEU A 99 -9.12 10.10 12.57
N GLU A 100 -7.83 9.76 12.59
CA GLU A 100 -6.80 10.44 11.78
C GLU A 100 -7.07 10.40 10.28
N ALA A 101 -7.53 9.25 9.76
CA ALA A 101 -7.89 9.15 8.35
C ALA A 101 -8.99 10.16 7.99
N GLU A 102 -9.97 10.36 8.86
CA GLU A 102 -11.04 11.32 8.66
C GLU A 102 -10.57 12.77 8.82
N GLU A 103 -9.78 13.06 9.86
CA GLU A 103 -9.29 14.41 10.19
C GLU A 103 -8.28 14.91 9.16
N GLU A 104 -7.22 14.14 8.87
CA GLU A 104 -6.14 14.59 7.99
C GLU A 104 -6.55 14.51 6.51
N THR A 105 -7.32 13.49 6.10
CA THR A 105 -7.59 13.22 4.67
C THR A 105 -9.02 13.47 4.23
N GLY A 106 -9.96 13.60 5.17
CA GLY A 106 -11.38 13.72 4.88
C GLY A 106 -12.09 12.43 4.50
N TYR A 107 -11.40 11.28 4.52
CA TYR A 107 -11.96 9.98 4.17
C TYR A 107 -12.39 9.18 5.41
N ARG A 108 -13.69 8.90 5.51
CA ARG A 108 -14.25 7.99 6.51
C ARG A 108 -14.28 6.57 5.97
N VAL A 109 -13.18 5.84 6.16
CA VAL A 109 -13.07 4.45 5.69
C VAL A 109 -13.93 3.48 6.53
N ARG A 110 -14.62 2.58 5.82
CA ARG A 110 -15.53 1.60 6.43
C ARG A 110 -14.78 0.56 7.27
N SER A 111 -13.71 0.01 6.71
CA SER A 111 -12.88 -1.00 7.35
C SER A 111 -11.40 -0.67 7.24
N VAL A 112 -10.68 -0.91 8.33
CA VAL A 112 -9.22 -0.84 8.37
C VAL A 112 -8.70 -2.20 8.79
N ARG A 113 -7.56 -2.61 8.23
CA ARG A 113 -6.91 -3.88 8.53
C ARG A 113 -5.51 -3.63 9.02
N LYS A 114 -5.22 -4.07 10.24
CA LYS A 114 -3.85 -4.06 10.79
C LYS A 114 -2.94 -4.99 9.99
N ILE A 115 -1.71 -4.56 9.75
CA ILE A 115 -0.71 -5.32 9.00
C ILE A 115 0.41 -5.80 9.93
N PHE A 116 1.14 -4.86 10.55
CA PHE A 116 2.26 -5.14 11.44
C PHE A 116 2.52 -3.93 12.35
N ASP A 117 3.46 -4.12 13.28
CA ASP A 117 4.00 -3.08 14.14
C ASP A 117 5.50 -2.93 13.85
N ALA A 118 6.02 -1.71 13.83
CA ALA A 118 7.45 -1.46 13.61
C ALA A 118 7.99 -0.41 14.57
N PHE A 119 9.22 -0.61 15.05
CA PHE A 119 10.01 0.45 15.68
C PHE A 119 10.68 1.28 14.59
N MET A 120 10.47 2.60 14.60
CA MET A 120 10.92 3.46 13.49
C MET A 120 12.40 3.84 13.62
N SER A 121 12.88 4.10 14.84
CA SER A 121 14.28 4.44 15.12
C SER A 121 14.78 3.82 16.44
N PRO A 122 14.89 2.48 16.52
CA PRO A 122 15.12 1.75 17.78
C PRO A 122 16.51 1.99 18.41
N GLY A 123 17.39 2.77 17.76
CA GLY A 123 18.68 3.14 18.34
C GLY A 123 18.57 4.15 19.49
N SER A 124 17.52 4.99 19.50
CA SER A 124 17.36 6.07 20.48
C SER A 124 15.91 6.45 20.78
N VAL A 125 14.94 6.03 19.98
CA VAL A 125 13.52 6.42 20.13
C VAL A 125 12.68 5.21 20.51
N THR A 126 11.76 5.37 21.47
CA THR A 126 10.88 4.28 21.94
C THR A 126 9.75 3.95 20.97
N GLU A 127 9.48 4.86 20.03
CA GLU A 127 8.29 4.88 19.17
C GLU A 127 8.11 3.56 18.42
N ARG A 128 6.96 2.95 18.65
CA ARG A 128 6.39 1.88 17.85
C ARG A 128 5.18 2.41 17.09
N VAL A 129 5.18 2.22 15.79
CA VAL A 129 4.06 2.59 14.91
C VAL A 129 3.27 1.33 14.54
N HIS A 130 1.95 1.44 14.63
CA HIS A 130 0.98 0.43 14.25
C HIS A 130 0.48 0.70 12.82
N PHE A 131 0.70 -0.25 11.89
CA PHE A 131 0.41 -0.06 10.48
C PHE A 131 -0.93 -0.67 10.08
N PHE A 132 -1.73 0.12 9.36
CA PHE A 132 -3.03 -0.26 8.84
C PHE A 132 -3.11 -0.01 7.33
N VAL A 133 -4.09 -0.66 6.68
CA VAL A 133 -4.56 -0.29 5.34
C VAL A 133 -6.08 -0.21 5.34
N GLY A 134 -6.61 0.71 4.54
CA GLY A 134 -8.05 0.86 4.31
C GLY A 134 -8.31 1.08 2.82
N GLU A 135 -9.25 0.32 2.25
CA GLU A 135 -9.71 0.59 0.89
C GLU A 135 -10.77 1.69 0.94
N TYR A 136 -10.57 2.76 0.17
CA TYR A 136 -11.51 3.88 0.09
C TYR A 136 -12.31 3.83 -1.20
N GLN A 137 -13.55 4.33 -1.13
CA GLN A 137 -14.34 4.70 -2.29
C GLN A 137 -14.47 6.22 -2.39
N PRO A 138 -14.68 6.79 -3.59
CA PRO A 138 -14.85 8.24 -3.75
C PRO A 138 -15.91 8.84 -2.81
N GLU A 139 -16.98 8.08 -2.52
CA GLU A 139 -18.09 8.51 -1.66
C GLU A 139 -17.74 8.47 -0.16
N ASP A 140 -16.60 7.87 0.21
CA ASP A 140 -16.13 7.88 1.60
C ASP A 140 -15.47 9.22 1.97
N ARG A 141 -15.24 10.12 0.99
CA ARG A 141 -14.79 11.50 1.26
C ARG A 141 -15.96 12.34 1.74
N ILE A 142 -15.91 12.77 2.99
CA ILE A 142 -16.99 13.51 3.66
C ILE A 142 -16.66 14.98 3.92
N ASN A 143 -15.39 15.35 3.82
CA ASN A 143 -14.89 16.72 3.95
C ASN A 143 -13.57 16.88 3.16
N ASP A 144 -12.96 18.06 3.21
CA ASP A 144 -11.77 18.36 2.43
C ASP A 144 -10.46 17.78 3.00
N GLY A 145 -10.48 17.30 4.25
CA GLY A 145 -9.30 16.97 5.06
C GLY A 145 -8.64 18.24 5.63
N GLY A 146 -7.36 18.11 5.98
CA GLY A 146 -6.54 19.26 6.38
C GLY A 146 -6.09 19.28 7.84
N GLY A 147 -6.54 18.33 8.65
CA GLY A 147 -6.20 18.27 10.06
C GLY A 147 -6.92 19.32 10.90
N LEU A 148 -6.42 19.55 12.11
CA LEU A 148 -7.00 20.47 13.09
C LEU A 148 -6.23 21.79 13.16
N ALA A 149 -6.83 22.86 12.66
CA ALA A 149 -6.23 24.19 12.67
C ALA A 149 -5.92 24.71 14.10
N GLU A 150 -6.71 24.28 15.10
CA GLU A 150 -6.49 24.60 16.51
C GLU A 150 -5.25 23.93 17.11
N GLU A 151 -4.78 22.83 16.50
CA GLU A 151 -3.54 22.14 16.83
C GLU A 151 -2.35 22.67 16.00
N GLY A 152 -2.59 23.66 15.14
CA GLY A 152 -1.58 24.27 14.27
C GLY A 152 -1.27 23.45 13.02
N GLU A 153 -2.15 22.52 12.64
CA GLU A 153 -1.99 21.71 11.45
C GLU A 153 -2.39 22.46 10.18
N ASP A 154 -1.63 22.24 9.11
CA ASP A 154 -1.88 22.72 7.75
C ASP A 154 -1.47 21.59 6.80
N ILE A 155 -2.45 20.75 6.45
CA ILE A 155 -2.23 19.49 5.76
C ILE A 155 -2.87 19.54 4.36
N GLU A 156 -2.08 19.29 3.33
CA GLU A 156 -2.58 19.12 1.97
C GLU A 156 -2.91 17.65 1.70
N VAL A 157 -4.11 17.36 1.21
CA VAL A 157 -4.51 16.00 0.82
C VAL A 157 -4.13 15.73 -0.63
N LEU A 158 -3.47 14.60 -0.88
CA LEU A 158 -2.98 14.17 -2.19
C LEU A 158 -3.63 12.84 -2.61
N GLU A 159 -4.46 12.84 -3.65
CA GLU A 159 -4.83 11.62 -4.36
C GLU A 159 -3.85 11.41 -5.52
N LEU A 160 -3.00 10.38 -5.42
CA LEU A 160 -1.95 10.10 -6.41
C LEU A 160 -2.18 8.74 -7.09
N PRO A 161 -1.91 8.61 -8.39
CA PRO A 161 -1.71 7.30 -9.01
C PRO A 161 -0.64 6.53 -8.24
N PHE A 162 -0.92 5.27 -7.91
CA PHE A 162 -0.03 4.46 -7.06
C PHE A 162 1.35 4.25 -7.72
N ALA A 163 1.39 4.11 -9.04
CA ALA A 163 2.65 4.04 -9.78
C ALA A 163 3.47 5.34 -9.68
N GLU A 164 2.81 6.50 -9.66
CA GLU A 164 3.48 7.78 -9.45
C GLU A 164 4.03 7.89 -8.02
N ALA A 165 3.24 7.51 -7.01
CA ALA A 165 3.71 7.48 -5.63
C ALA A 165 4.94 6.58 -5.44
N LEU A 166 5.02 5.45 -6.15
CA LEU A 166 6.22 4.61 -6.16
C LEU A 166 7.41 5.28 -6.86
N ALA A 167 7.20 5.91 -8.01
CA ALA A 167 8.26 6.67 -8.68
C ALA A 167 8.79 7.81 -7.81
N MET A 168 7.91 8.45 -7.03
CA MET A 168 8.29 9.48 -6.05
C MET A 168 9.14 8.94 -4.90
N VAL A 169 9.00 7.66 -4.54
CA VAL A 169 9.93 7.01 -3.59
C VAL A 169 11.29 6.81 -4.27
N ASP A 170 11.30 6.36 -5.52
CA ASP A 170 12.53 6.06 -6.25
C ASP A 170 13.38 7.31 -6.55
N ASP A 171 12.74 8.45 -6.85
CA ASP A 171 13.41 9.72 -7.14
C ASP A 171 13.59 10.65 -5.92
N GLY A 172 13.15 10.23 -4.75
CA GLY A 172 13.34 10.95 -3.48
C GLY A 172 12.36 12.07 -3.21
N ARG A 173 11.25 12.20 -3.96
CA ARG A 173 10.14 13.11 -3.60
C ARG A 173 9.34 12.64 -2.39
N ILE A 174 9.31 11.33 -2.10
CA ILE A 174 8.78 10.74 -0.86
C ILE A 174 9.95 10.21 -0.03
N MET A 175 10.21 10.85 1.12
CA MET A 175 11.33 10.53 2.01
C MET A 175 10.90 10.13 3.42
N ASP A 176 9.61 9.84 3.64
CA ASP A 176 9.09 9.44 4.93
C ASP A 176 9.05 7.91 5.09
N GLY A 177 9.66 7.40 6.17
CA GLY A 177 9.89 5.97 6.38
C GLY A 177 8.60 5.14 6.48
N LYS A 178 7.60 5.60 7.25
CA LYS A 178 6.32 4.87 7.38
C LYS A 178 5.57 4.83 6.06
N THR A 179 5.63 5.91 5.28
CA THR A 179 5.01 6.00 3.96
C THR A 179 5.67 5.08 2.95
N ILE A 180 7.00 5.06 2.90
CA ILE A 180 7.75 4.13 2.05
C ILE A 180 7.37 2.69 2.40
N ILE A 181 7.35 2.33 3.68
CA ILE A 181 6.97 0.98 4.14
C ILE A 181 5.54 0.62 3.67
N LEU A 182 4.58 1.52 3.83
CA LEU A 182 3.20 1.32 3.39
C LEU A 182 3.09 1.15 1.88
N LEU A 183 3.70 2.04 1.09
CA LEU A 183 3.67 1.96 -0.36
C LEU A 183 4.29 0.65 -0.87
N GLN A 184 5.38 0.19 -0.27
CA GLN A 184 5.97 -1.11 -0.62
C GLN A 184 5.05 -2.28 -0.25
N TYR A 185 4.29 -2.20 0.84
CA TYR A 185 3.27 -3.20 1.17
C TYR A 185 2.09 -3.18 0.18
N LEU A 186 1.62 -1.99 -0.21
CA LEU A 186 0.50 -1.80 -1.11
C LEU A 186 0.71 -2.39 -2.51
N LYS A 187 1.96 -2.64 -2.94
CA LYS A 187 2.27 -3.41 -4.16
C LYS A 187 1.59 -4.80 -4.20
N LYS A 188 1.27 -5.37 -3.04
CA LYS A 188 0.56 -6.65 -2.91
C LYS A 188 -0.96 -6.53 -3.08
N LEU A 189 -1.51 -5.33 -2.96
CA LEU A 189 -2.94 -5.05 -3.01
C LEU A 189 -3.35 -4.29 -4.27
N ILE A 190 -2.43 -3.50 -4.84
CA ILE A 190 -2.61 -2.70 -6.04
C ILE A 190 -1.59 -3.20 -7.08
N PRO A 191 -2.04 -3.91 -8.11
CA PRO A 191 -1.15 -4.34 -9.18
C PRO A 191 -0.57 -3.13 -9.92
N VAL A 192 0.76 -3.07 -10.01
CA VAL A 192 1.52 -2.04 -10.75
C VAL A 192 2.04 -2.54 -12.09
N SER A 193 1.93 -3.84 -12.32
CA SER A 193 2.31 -4.50 -13.58
C SER A 193 1.12 -4.59 -14.53
N PRO A 194 1.38 -4.79 -15.83
CA PRO A 194 0.36 -5.23 -16.78
C PRO A 194 -0.44 -6.42 -16.21
N LEU A 195 -1.73 -6.23 -15.98
CA LEU A 195 -2.65 -7.32 -15.70
C LEU A 195 -2.76 -8.26 -16.90
N MET A 196 -2.79 -9.56 -16.63
CA MET A 196 -3.28 -10.58 -17.55
C MET A 196 -4.80 -10.65 -17.43
N ILE A 197 -5.51 -10.24 -18.49
CA ILE A 197 -6.96 -10.08 -18.46
C ILE A 197 -7.61 -11.07 -19.40
N LEU A 198 -8.36 -12.01 -18.84
CA LEU A 198 -9.07 -13.03 -19.60
C LEU A 198 -10.31 -12.44 -20.29
N LEU A 199 -10.35 -12.49 -21.61
CA LEU A 199 -11.50 -12.08 -22.40
C LEU A 199 -12.47 -13.25 -22.53
N THR A 200 -13.74 -13.06 -22.18
CA THR A 200 -14.74 -14.14 -22.22
C THR A 200 -15.14 -14.54 -23.65
N GLY A 201 -14.93 -13.67 -24.64
CA GLY A 201 -15.27 -13.89 -26.04
C GLY A 201 -14.05 -13.96 -26.97
N ALA A 202 -14.30 -14.35 -28.22
CA ALA A 202 -13.32 -14.33 -29.32
C ALA A 202 -13.88 -13.61 -30.58
N ASP A 203 -14.99 -12.89 -30.41
CA ASP A 203 -15.66 -12.15 -31.47
C ASP A 203 -14.97 -10.80 -31.75
N GLU A 204 -15.56 -10.01 -32.65
CA GLU A 204 -15.02 -8.69 -33.00
C GLU A 204 -14.97 -7.74 -31.80
N GLN A 205 -15.94 -7.82 -30.90
CA GLN A 205 -15.96 -7.03 -29.68
C GLN A 205 -14.80 -7.41 -28.75
N ALA A 206 -14.54 -8.71 -28.56
CA ALA A 206 -13.39 -9.17 -27.80
C ALA A 206 -12.05 -8.69 -28.41
N ARG A 207 -11.93 -8.66 -29.74
CA ARG A 207 -10.75 -8.12 -30.43
C ARG A 207 -10.57 -6.62 -30.21
N ALA A 208 -11.65 -5.85 -30.24
CA ALA A 208 -11.61 -4.42 -29.93
C ALA A 208 -11.18 -4.17 -28.47
N CYS A 209 -11.76 -4.93 -27.52
CA CYS A 209 -11.36 -4.87 -26.12
C CYS A 209 -9.87 -5.25 -25.93
N ALA A 210 -9.38 -6.29 -26.62
CA ALA A 210 -7.97 -6.67 -26.58
C ALA A 210 -7.03 -5.53 -27.01
N ALA A 211 -7.37 -4.81 -28.08
CA ALA A 211 -6.59 -3.66 -28.54
C ALA A 211 -6.58 -2.53 -27.50
N SER A 212 -7.74 -2.20 -26.92
CA SER A 212 -7.83 -1.19 -25.85
C SER A 212 -7.03 -1.58 -24.62
N LEU A 213 -7.03 -2.86 -24.26
CA LEU A 213 -6.22 -3.38 -23.15
C LEU A 213 -4.72 -3.23 -23.41
N LEU A 214 -4.25 -3.57 -24.61
CA LEU A 214 -2.84 -3.37 -24.98
C LEU A 214 -2.44 -1.90 -24.92
N LEU A 215 -3.30 -0.99 -25.38
CA LEU A 215 -3.07 0.45 -25.28
C LEU A 215 -3.02 0.94 -23.83
N ALA A 216 -3.81 0.33 -22.95
CA ALA A 216 -3.76 0.56 -21.50
C ALA A 216 -2.56 -0.14 -20.80
N GLY A 217 -1.69 -0.81 -21.57
CA GLY A 217 -0.52 -1.54 -21.10
C GLY A 217 -0.85 -2.84 -20.36
N HIS A 218 -1.97 -3.47 -20.71
CA HIS A 218 -2.39 -4.79 -20.21
C HIS A 218 -2.15 -5.90 -21.21
N ILE A 219 -2.14 -7.14 -20.71
CA ILE A 219 -1.95 -8.34 -21.50
C ILE A 219 -3.32 -9.01 -21.68
N PRO A 220 -4.00 -8.83 -22.82
CA PRO A 220 -5.24 -9.55 -23.08
C PRO A 220 -4.93 -11.04 -23.28
N VAL A 221 -5.64 -11.89 -22.54
CA VAL A 221 -5.61 -13.34 -22.68
C VAL A 221 -6.93 -13.74 -23.36
N PRO A 222 -6.94 -14.05 -24.66
CA PRO A 222 -8.15 -14.56 -25.30
C PRO A 222 -8.50 -15.93 -24.72
N ALA A 223 -9.78 -16.16 -24.41
CA ALA A 223 -10.27 -17.50 -24.09
C ALA A 223 -10.26 -18.37 -25.36
N ILE A 224 -9.09 -18.88 -25.73
CA ILE A 224 -8.94 -19.83 -26.84
C ILE A 224 -9.36 -21.19 -26.31
N TRP A 225 -10.48 -21.69 -26.81
CA TRP A 225 -10.96 -23.01 -26.45
C TRP A 225 -10.22 -24.09 -27.26
N PRO A 226 -9.83 -25.22 -26.65
CA PRO A 226 -9.47 -26.42 -27.37
C PRO A 226 -10.73 -27.05 -28.01
N GLY A 227 -11.29 -26.37 -29.02
CA GLY A 227 -12.50 -26.75 -29.75
C GLY A 227 -12.26 -27.63 -30.97
N GLN A 228 -11.13 -28.35 -31.02
CA GLN A 228 -10.85 -29.38 -32.03
C GLN A 228 -10.22 -30.65 -31.43
N MET A 229 -10.47 -30.97 -30.15
CA MET A 229 -10.09 -32.28 -29.60
C MET A 229 -11.34 -33.08 -29.20
N SER A 230 -11.40 -34.34 -29.65
CA SER A 230 -12.58 -35.20 -29.67
C SER A 230 -13.13 -35.57 -28.29
N GLN A 231 -14.40 -36.02 -28.30
CA GLN A 231 -15.36 -36.13 -27.21
C GLN A 231 -14.93 -36.94 -25.96
N ALA A 232 -15.53 -36.53 -24.83
CA ALA A 232 -15.55 -37.12 -23.47
C ALA A 232 -14.33 -36.87 -22.55
N ALA A 233 -13.09 -37.21 -22.94
CA ALA A 233 -11.91 -36.88 -22.11
C ALA A 233 -11.65 -35.35 -22.04
N ALA A 234 -11.99 -34.66 -23.13
CA ALA A 234 -11.84 -33.22 -23.29
C ALA A 234 -12.75 -32.37 -22.37
N ALA A 235 -13.80 -32.92 -21.75
CA ALA A 235 -14.73 -32.14 -20.93
C ALA A 235 -14.24 -31.93 -19.49
N HIS A 236 -13.63 -32.96 -18.88
CA HIS A 236 -12.97 -32.84 -17.57
C HIS A 236 -11.72 -31.96 -17.69
N ASP A 237 -10.93 -32.18 -18.74
CA ASP A 237 -9.77 -31.34 -19.07
C ASP A 237 -10.18 -29.89 -19.38
N ALA A 238 -11.37 -29.66 -19.94
CA ALA A 238 -11.87 -28.32 -20.24
C ALA A 238 -12.32 -27.53 -18.99
N ASP A 239 -13.03 -28.13 -18.03
CA ASP A 239 -13.37 -27.43 -16.77
C ASP A 239 -12.11 -27.19 -15.94
N GLU A 240 -11.17 -28.14 -15.90
CA GLU A 240 -9.87 -27.96 -15.25
C GLU A 240 -9.04 -26.85 -15.93
N TYR A 241 -8.97 -26.86 -17.26
CA TYR A 241 -8.30 -25.81 -18.04
C TYR A 241 -8.93 -24.43 -17.80
N THR A 242 -10.26 -24.34 -17.77
CA THR A 242 -11.00 -23.11 -17.47
C THR A 242 -10.65 -22.59 -16.07
N ARG A 243 -10.62 -23.49 -15.06
CA ARG A 243 -10.19 -23.13 -13.70
C ARG A 243 -8.75 -22.64 -13.66
N LEU A 244 -7.83 -23.32 -14.37
CA LEU A 244 -6.43 -22.95 -14.44
C LEU A 244 -6.23 -21.58 -15.11
N LEU A 245 -6.98 -21.28 -16.18
CA LEU A 245 -6.96 -19.99 -16.84
C LEU A 245 -7.40 -18.87 -15.90
N VAL A 246 -8.56 -19.02 -15.24
CA VAL A 246 -9.08 -18.03 -14.31
C VAL A 246 -8.11 -17.79 -13.16
N LYS A 247 -7.54 -18.85 -12.57
CA LYS A 247 -6.56 -18.73 -11.48
C LYS A 247 -5.24 -18.07 -11.87
N ARG A 248 -4.91 -18.05 -13.16
CA ARG A 248 -3.65 -17.48 -13.68
C ARG A 248 -3.82 -16.06 -14.22
N CYS A 249 -5.04 -15.59 -14.41
CA CYS A 249 -5.33 -14.23 -14.84
C CYS A 249 -5.63 -13.35 -13.63
N ASP A 250 -5.31 -12.07 -13.72
CA ASP A 250 -5.57 -11.10 -12.66
C ASP A 250 -7.04 -10.62 -12.68
N ALA A 251 -7.69 -10.70 -13.84
CA ALA A 251 -9.07 -10.29 -14.02
C ALA A 251 -9.75 -11.02 -15.20
N VAL A 252 -11.07 -10.99 -15.22
CA VAL A 252 -11.93 -11.40 -16.33
C VAL A 252 -12.68 -10.19 -16.87
N LEU A 253 -12.60 -9.95 -18.18
CA LEU A 253 -13.41 -8.93 -18.88
C LEU A 253 -14.51 -9.62 -19.69
N CYS A 254 -15.75 -9.35 -19.32
CA CYS A 254 -16.93 -9.84 -20.02
C CYS A 254 -17.08 -9.12 -21.37
N THR A 255 -16.81 -9.82 -22.46
CA THR A 255 -16.98 -9.31 -23.84
C THR A 255 -18.03 -10.12 -24.57
N GLY A 256 -18.94 -9.45 -25.29
CA GLY A 256 -19.93 -10.11 -26.15
C GLY A 256 -21.15 -10.66 -25.41
N ALA A 257 -21.91 -11.52 -26.10
CA ALA A 257 -23.17 -12.08 -25.59
C ALA A 257 -22.93 -13.17 -24.53
N ILE A 258 -23.84 -13.26 -23.55
CA ILE A 258 -23.82 -14.28 -22.49
C ILE A 258 -24.05 -15.66 -23.12
N SER A 259 -23.13 -16.58 -22.86
CA SER A 259 -23.25 -18.01 -23.13
C SER A 259 -23.00 -18.82 -21.85
N PRO A 260 -23.37 -20.12 -21.80
CA PRO A 260 -23.05 -20.97 -20.66
C PRO A 260 -21.56 -20.94 -20.27
N HIS A 261 -20.67 -20.78 -21.25
CA HIS A 261 -19.22 -20.70 -21.05
C HIS A 261 -18.78 -19.38 -20.42
N THR A 262 -19.30 -18.24 -20.90
CA THR A 262 -18.96 -16.94 -20.31
C THR A 262 -19.50 -16.84 -18.89
N SER A 263 -20.71 -17.37 -18.63
CA SER A 263 -21.25 -17.46 -17.27
C SER A 263 -20.35 -18.27 -16.36
N ARG A 264 -19.82 -19.41 -16.85
CA ARG A 264 -18.92 -20.26 -16.08
C ARG A 264 -17.60 -19.56 -15.70
N LEU A 265 -17.03 -18.76 -16.61
CA LEU A 265 -15.83 -17.97 -16.32
C LEU A 265 -16.08 -16.95 -15.20
N VAL A 266 -17.21 -16.25 -15.25
CA VAL A 266 -17.60 -15.26 -14.23
C VAL A 266 -17.84 -15.92 -12.87
N GLU A 267 -18.54 -17.07 -12.85
CA GLU A 267 -18.74 -17.85 -11.62
C GLU A 267 -17.42 -18.27 -10.97
N LEU A 268 -16.47 -18.77 -11.78
CA LEU A 268 -15.16 -19.19 -11.28
C LEU A 268 -14.32 -18.00 -10.81
N ALA A 269 -14.40 -16.85 -11.49
CA ALA A 269 -13.71 -15.64 -11.07
C ALA A 269 -14.21 -15.17 -9.69
N GLN A 270 -15.54 -15.15 -9.49
CA GLN A 270 -16.14 -14.87 -8.19
C GLN A 270 -15.73 -15.90 -7.12
N GLN A 271 -15.68 -17.19 -7.48
CA GLN A 271 -15.25 -18.25 -6.56
C GLN A 271 -13.79 -18.09 -6.10
N TYR A 272 -12.91 -17.59 -6.98
CA TYR A 272 -11.48 -17.44 -6.71
C TYR A 272 -11.06 -16.01 -6.33
N ASP A 273 -12.01 -15.11 -6.09
CA ASP A 273 -11.77 -13.69 -5.77
C ASP A 273 -10.94 -12.97 -6.86
N VAL A 274 -11.16 -13.33 -8.11
CA VAL A 274 -10.59 -12.69 -9.30
C VAL A 274 -11.53 -11.58 -9.78
N ALA A 275 -11.00 -10.41 -10.08
CA ALA A 275 -11.80 -9.25 -10.48
C ALA A 275 -12.58 -9.51 -11.78
N VAL A 276 -13.85 -9.08 -11.83
CA VAL A 276 -14.70 -9.19 -13.02
C VAL A 276 -15.12 -7.80 -13.47
N TYR A 277 -14.79 -7.49 -14.72
CA TYR A 277 -15.12 -6.23 -15.38
C TYR A 277 -16.15 -6.45 -16.50
N ARG A 278 -16.98 -5.45 -16.76
CA ARG A 278 -17.94 -5.44 -17.88
C ARG A 278 -17.52 -4.51 -19.00
N ASP A 279 -16.69 -3.53 -18.69
CA ASP A 279 -16.16 -2.59 -19.67
C ASP A 279 -14.64 -2.41 -19.48
N VAL A 280 -13.93 -2.12 -20.58
CA VAL A 280 -12.50 -1.82 -20.53
C VAL A 280 -12.22 -0.56 -19.71
N SER A 281 -13.14 0.40 -19.66
CA SER A 281 -12.99 1.62 -18.86
C SER A 281 -12.99 1.38 -17.35
N GLU A 282 -13.52 0.24 -16.90
CA GLU A 282 -13.48 -0.16 -15.49
C GLU A 282 -12.11 -0.73 -15.09
N ILE A 283 -11.28 -1.07 -16.08
CA ILE A 283 -9.96 -1.66 -15.88
C ILE A 283 -8.97 -0.52 -15.69
N PRO A 284 -8.29 -0.45 -14.53
CA PRO A 284 -7.36 0.65 -14.28
C PRO A 284 -6.20 0.61 -15.28
N ALA A 285 -5.83 1.72 -15.89
CA ALA A 285 -4.68 1.77 -16.80
C ALA A 285 -3.36 1.49 -16.08
N THR A 286 -2.39 0.86 -16.75
CA THR A 286 -1.00 0.95 -16.28
C THR A 286 -0.43 2.31 -16.67
N VAL A 287 0.34 2.93 -15.77
CA VAL A 287 1.16 4.08 -16.17
C VAL A 287 2.22 3.53 -17.11
N THR A 288 2.04 3.76 -18.42
CA THR A 288 3.09 3.52 -19.38
C THR A 288 4.18 4.55 -19.12
N HIS A 289 5.30 4.11 -18.52
CA HIS A 289 6.53 4.86 -18.71
C HIS A 289 6.76 4.94 -20.21
N HIS A 290 6.72 6.15 -20.77
CA HIS A 290 7.08 6.37 -22.17
C HIS A 290 8.50 5.81 -22.36
N PRO A 291 8.71 4.79 -23.22
CA PRO A 291 10.03 4.16 -23.39
C PRO A 291 11.06 5.07 -24.11
N ASP A 292 10.69 6.31 -24.43
CA ASP A 292 11.55 7.28 -25.11
C ASP A 292 12.44 8.10 -24.17
N ALA A 293 12.33 7.92 -22.85
CA ALA A 293 13.38 8.34 -21.93
C ALA A 293 14.52 7.29 -21.92
N ARG A 294 15.13 7.03 -23.08
CA ARG A 294 16.46 6.41 -23.07
C ARG A 294 17.42 7.44 -22.47
N PRO A 295 18.11 7.17 -21.35
CA PRO A 295 19.29 7.95 -21.04
C PRO A 295 20.22 7.83 -22.23
N SER A 296 20.70 8.96 -22.74
CA SER A 296 21.73 9.00 -23.78
C SER A 296 22.94 8.21 -23.30
N ALA A 297 23.01 6.94 -23.71
CA ALA A 297 24.19 6.12 -23.53
C ALA A 297 25.23 6.61 -24.55
N SER A 298 26.02 7.58 -24.13
CA SER A 298 27.29 7.90 -24.77
C SER A 298 28.21 6.70 -24.55
N ILE A 299 28.33 5.87 -25.57
CA ILE A 299 29.41 4.88 -25.64
C ILE A 299 30.69 5.66 -25.92
N ILE A 300 31.63 5.64 -24.96
CA ILE A 300 33.06 5.89 -25.21
C ILE A 300 33.64 4.57 -25.73
#